data_AF-A0A523DLA7-F1
#
_entry.id   AF-A0A523DLA7-F1
#
_cell.length_a   1.000
_cell.length_b   1.000
_cell.length_c   1.000
_cell.angle_alpha   90.00
_cell.angle_beta   90.00
_cell.angle_gamma   90.00
#
_symmetry.space_group_name_H-M   'P 1'
#
loop_
_entity.id
_entity.type
_entity.pdbx_description
1 polymer ?
#
loop_
_entity_poly.entity_id
_entity_poly.type
_entity_poly.pdbx_seq_one_letter_code
_entity_poly.pdbx_strand_id
1 'polypeptide(L)'
;MAATVLFMVACGSGGDAGGSAEPEVITVQHILIGFAGSVPGKGITRSRGEAQQLAEEVLKRAQGGESFDALVRENTDDSAPGIYKLANRGVAPDPTQRLFARDAMVAAFGDVGFPLEVGELGMAAYDPRNSPFGWHIIKRIE
;
A
#
# COMPACT_ATOMS: atom_id res chain seq x y z
N MET A 1 70.25 -0.12 -11.12
CA MET A 1 69.22 0.11 -12.14
C MET A 1 67.92 0.43 -11.41
N ALA A 2 67.47 1.68 -11.50
CA ALA A 2 66.22 2.14 -10.91
C ALA A 2 65.07 1.81 -11.87
N ALA A 3 64.02 1.19 -11.36
CA ALA A 3 62.74 1.06 -12.06
C ALA A 3 61.63 1.50 -11.10
N THR A 4 61.30 2.78 -11.20
CA THR A 4 60.06 3.38 -10.72
C THR A 4 58.92 2.88 -11.60
N VAL A 5 57.92 2.21 -11.05
CA VAL A 5 56.63 2.01 -11.74
C VAL A 5 55.47 2.16 -10.75
N LEU A 6 54.87 3.34 -10.86
CA LEU A 6 53.44 3.64 -10.92
C LEU A 6 52.48 3.01 -9.89
N PHE A 7 52.04 3.87 -8.95
CA PHE A 7 50.79 3.76 -8.20
C PHE A 7 49.59 3.62 -9.16
N MET A 8 48.80 2.55 -9.00
CA MET A 8 47.38 2.56 -9.33
C MET A 8 46.59 2.35 -8.04
N VAL A 9 46.00 3.45 -7.55
CA VAL A 9 44.89 3.42 -6.59
C VAL A 9 43.67 2.93 -7.36
N ALA A 10 43.20 1.72 -7.06
CA ALA A 10 41.84 1.32 -7.38
C ALA A 10 40.99 1.52 -6.12
N CYS A 11 40.23 2.60 -6.08
CA CYS A 11 39.09 2.74 -5.19
C CYS A 11 38.04 1.71 -5.61
N GLY A 12 38.04 0.55 -4.99
CA GLY A 12 36.87 -0.33 -4.93
C GLY A 12 36.00 0.11 -3.75
N SER A 13 35.20 1.15 -3.94
CA SER A 13 34.24 1.63 -2.94
C SER A 13 33.09 0.62 -2.78
N GLY A 14 32.84 0.23 -1.53
CA GLY A 14 31.55 -0.24 -1.00
C GLY A 14 31.08 -1.60 -1.52
N GLY A 15 31.04 -2.66 -0.73
CA GLY A 15 30.40 -2.70 0.58
C GLY A 15 28.93 -3.09 0.37
N ASP A 16 28.69 -4.40 0.27
CA ASP A 16 27.37 -5.01 0.42
C ASP A 16 26.74 -4.58 1.76
N ALA A 17 25.58 -3.95 1.71
CA ALA A 17 24.68 -3.82 2.85
C ALA A 17 23.24 -3.92 2.34
N GLY A 18 22.59 -5.05 2.66
CA GLY A 18 21.18 -5.29 2.37
C GLY A 18 20.27 -4.22 2.96
N GLY A 19 19.51 -3.58 2.08
CA GLY A 19 18.51 -2.56 2.36
C GLY A 19 17.92 -2.17 1.02
N SER A 20 17.14 -3.07 0.42
CA SER A 20 16.57 -2.84 -0.91
C SER A 20 15.74 -1.57 -0.88
N ALA A 21 16.13 -0.59 -1.70
CA ALA A 21 15.36 0.63 -1.92
C ALA A 21 13.89 0.24 -2.21
N GLU A 22 12.96 0.95 -1.58
CA GLU A 22 11.52 0.77 -1.78
C GLU A 22 11.21 0.85 -3.30
N PRO A 23 10.40 -0.07 -3.86
CA PRO A 23 10.20 -0.16 -5.31
C PRO A 23 9.65 1.14 -5.90
N GLU A 24 9.94 1.39 -7.18
CA GLU A 24 9.45 2.59 -7.89
C GLU A 24 7.93 2.58 -8.06
N VAL A 25 7.34 1.41 -8.27
CA VAL A 25 5.90 1.21 -8.46
C VAL A 25 5.46 -0.06 -7.75
N ILE A 26 4.28 -0.03 -7.14
CA ILE A 26 3.58 -1.21 -6.63
C ILE A 26 2.15 -1.28 -7.17
N THR A 27 1.58 -2.48 -7.17
CA THR A 27 0.14 -2.67 -7.39
C THR A 27 -0.46 -3.23 -6.09
N VAL A 28 -1.52 -2.59 -5.61
CA VAL A 28 -2.25 -3.01 -4.41
C VAL A 28 -3.70 -3.31 -4.75
N GLN A 29 -4.28 -4.23 -3.98
CA GLN A 29 -5.72 -4.43 -3.90
C GLN A 29 -6.20 -4.00 -2.51
N HIS A 30 -7.38 -3.39 -2.41
CA HIS A 30 -7.90 -2.92 -1.12
C HIS A 30 -9.37 -3.26 -0.86
N ILE A 31 -9.69 -3.30 0.43
CA ILE A 31 -11.05 -3.34 0.96
C ILE A 31 -11.22 -2.11 1.84
N LEU A 32 -12.15 -1.22 1.47
CA LEU A 32 -12.55 -0.10 2.32
C LEU A 32 -13.73 -0.55 3.20
N ILE A 33 -13.56 -0.43 4.52
CA ILE A 33 -14.64 -0.56 5.50
C ILE A 33 -14.94 0.82 6.07
N GLY A 34 -16.03 1.41 5.60
CA GLY A 34 -16.53 2.69 6.05
C GLY A 34 -17.57 2.57 7.17
N PHE A 35 -17.91 3.72 7.73
CA PHE A 35 -19.01 3.94 8.69
C PHE A 35 -19.95 5.06 8.23
N ALA A 36 -21.07 5.23 8.93
CA ALA A 36 -22.06 6.25 8.63
C ALA A 36 -21.44 7.66 8.47
N GLY A 37 -21.59 8.24 7.29
CA GLY A 37 -21.09 9.58 6.95
C GLY A 37 -19.60 9.67 6.59
N SER A 38 -18.85 8.57 6.62
CA SER A 38 -17.41 8.58 6.28
C SER A 38 -17.14 8.53 4.77
N VAL A 39 -17.96 7.79 4.02
CA VAL A 39 -17.80 7.62 2.57
C VAL A 39 -18.86 8.44 1.83
N PRO A 40 -18.49 9.46 1.04
CA PRO A 40 -19.45 10.29 0.31
C PRO A 40 -20.34 9.47 -0.62
N GLY A 41 -21.66 9.72 -0.55
CA GLY A 41 -22.64 9.08 -1.44
C GLY A 41 -22.98 7.62 -1.11
N LYS A 42 -22.42 7.03 -0.04
CA LYS A 42 -22.74 5.66 0.40
C LYS A 42 -23.70 5.68 1.59
N GLY A 43 -24.75 4.87 1.51
CA GLY A 43 -25.77 4.71 2.56
C GLY A 43 -25.33 3.78 3.70
N ILE A 44 -24.12 3.94 4.21
CA ILE A 44 -23.57 3.07 5.27
C ILE A 44 -24.28 3.38 6.59
N THR A 45 -24.86 2.36 7.24
CA THR A 45 -25.60 2.52 8.50
C THR A 45 -24.78 2.15 9.74
N ARG A 46 -23.69 1.39 9.57
CA ARG A 46 -22.85 0.94 10.69
C ARG A 46 -22.10 2.10 11.34
N SER A 47 -21.94 2.03 12.64
CA SER A 47 -21.15 2.96 13.45
C SER A 47 -19.66 2.82 13.17
N ARG A 48 -18.87 3.79 13.66
CA ARG A 48 -17.41 3.74 13.60
C ARG A 48 -16.83 2.50 14.31
N GLY A 49 -17.39 2.12 15.46
CA GLY A 49 -16.94 0.95 16.21
C GLY A 49 -17.24 -0.36 15.50
N GLU A 50 -18.42 -0.49 14.90
CA GLU A 50 -18.78 -1.65 14.07
C GLU A 50 -17.92 -1.75 12.81
N ALA A 51 -17.59 -0.61 12.19
CA ALA A 51 -16.67 -0.59 11.04
C ALA A 51 -15.26 -1.06 11.43
N GLN A 52 -14.75 -0.65 12.59
CA GLN A 52 -13.46 -1.14 13.09
C GLN A 52 -13.47 -2.67 13.29
N GLN A 53 -14.50 -3.17 13.99
CA GLN A 53 -14.64 -4.61 14.25
C GLN A 53 -14.72 -5.41 12.95
N LEU A 54 -15.53 -4.94 12.00
CA LEU A 54 -15.62 -5.57 10.68
C LEU A 54 -14.29 -5.55 9.93
N ALA A 55 -13.52 -4.46 10.01
CA ALA A 55 -12.20 -4.40 9.38
C ALA A 55 -11.22 -5.41 9.98
N GLU A 56 -11.19 -5.53 11.31
CA GLU A 56 -10.36 -6.51 12.02
C GLU A 56 -10.77 -7.95 11.68
N GLU A 57 -12.07 -8.23 11.58
CA GLU A 57 -12.60 -9.54 11.19
C GLU A 57 -12.24 -9.90 9.74
N VAL A 58 -12.42 -8.98 8.80
CA VAL A 58 -12.09 -9.19 7.38
C VAL A 58 -10.57 -9.38 7.20
N LEU A 59 -9.74 -8.63 7.92
CA LEU A 59 -8.29 -8.82 7.92
C LEU A 59 -7.93 -10.22 8.43
N LYS A 60 -8.54 -10.67 9.53
CA LYS A 60 -8.31 -12.01 10.08
C LYS A 60 -8.74 -13.12 9.10
N ARG A 61 -9.85 -12.94 8.39
CA ARG A 61 -10.29 -13.86 7.32
C ARG A 61 -9.26 -13.93 6.19
N ALA A 62 -8.77 -12.79 5.73
CA ALA A 62 -7.73 -12.72 4.70
C ALA A 62 -6.43 -13.39 5.15
N GLN A 63 -5.98 -13.14 6.38
CA GLN A 63 -4.82 -13.79 6.98
C GLN A 63 -5.02 -15.31 7.16
N GLY A 64 -6.27 -15.74 7.35
CA GLY A 64 -6.68 -17.15 7.39
C GLY A 64 -6.67 -17.85 6.03
N GLY A 65 -6.32 -17.16 4.94
CA GLY A 65 -6.22 -17.71 3.59
C GLY A 65 -7.49 -17.62 2.76
N GLU A 66 -8.52 -16.92 3.22
CA GLU A 66 -9.68 -16.63 2.39
C GLU A 66 -9.29 -15.77 1.18
N SER A 67 -9.95 -16.00 0.04
CA SER A 67 -9.68 -15.25 -1.19
C SER A 67 -9.91 -13.76 -0.97
N PHE A 68 -8.85 -12.97 -1.09
CA PHE A 68 -8.93 -11.51 -0.96
C PHE A 68 -9.89 -10.91 -2.00
N ASP A 69 -9.91 -11.47 -3.21
CA ASP A 69 -10.84 -11.12 -4.27
C ASP A 69 -12.31 -11.34 -3.88
N ALA A 70 -12.62 -12.40 -3.13
CA ALA A 70 -13.97 -12.65 -2.62
C ALA A 70 -14.31 -11.64 -1.52
N LEU A 71 -13.39 -11.43 -0.59
CA LEU A 71 -13.54 -10.46 0.51
C LEU A 71 -13.76 -9.03 -0.01
N VAL A 72 -13.07 -8.61 -1.08
CA VAL A 72 -13.29 -7.32 -1.74
C VAL A 72 -14.71 -7.19 -2.25
N ARG A 73 -15.21 -8.19 -2.98
CA ARG A 73 -16.57 -8.15 -3.55
C ARG A 73 -17.65 -8.14 -2.47
N GLU A 74 -17.41 -8.82 -1.36
CA GLU A 74 -18.37 -8.95 -0.26
C GLU A 74 -18.38 -7.70 0.64
N ASN A 75 -17.22 -7.14 0.97
CA ASN A 75 -17.10 -6.23 2.11
C ASN A 75 -16.78 -4.77 1.74
N THR A 76 -16.28 -4.48 0.53
CA THR A 76 -15.80 -3.13 0.23
C THR A 76 -16.97 -2.13 0.10
N ASP A 77 -16.90 -1.03 0.85
CA ASP A 77 -17.80 0.11 0.67
C ASP A 77 -17.36 1.05 -0.47
N ASP A 78 -16.21 0.78 -1.09
CA ASP A 78 -15.78 1.39 -2.35
C ASP A 78 -16.35 0.61 -3.55
N SER A 79 -15.48 0.08 -4.42
CA SER A 79 -15.82 -0.53 -5.69
C SER A 79 -14.84 -1.67 -5.98
N ALA A 80 -15.37 -2.87 -6.25
CA ALA A 80 -14.55 -3.97 -6.75
C ALA A 80 -14.03 -3.66 -8.17
N PRO A 81 -12.79 -4.06 -8.54
CA PRO A 81 -11.89 -4.96 -7.80
C PRO A 81 -10.96 -4.26 -6.80
N GLY A 82 -11.05 -2.94 -6.61
CA GLY A 82 -10.22 -2.20 -5.66
C GLY A 82 -8.72 -2.24 -5.97
N ILE A 83 -8.31 -2.25 -7.25
CA ILE A 83 -6.90 -2.35 -7.65
C ILE A 83 -6.35 -0.99 -8.05
N TYR A 84 -5.20 -0.62 -7.50
CA TYR A 84 -4.51 0.65 -7.74
C TYR A 84 -3.02 0.43 -7.96
N LYS A 85 -2.45 1.16 -8.92
CA LYS A 85 -1.01 1.27 -9.11
C LYS A 85 -0.51 2.54 -8.46
N LEU A 86 0.52 2.43 -7.64
CA LEU A 86 1.09 3.53 -6.87
C LEU A 86 2.53 3.78 -7.29
N ALA A 87 2.83 5.02 -7.67
CA ALA A 87 4.16 5.54 -7.94
C ALA A 87 4.81 6.03 -6.64
N ASN A 88 6.07 5.63 -6.42
CA ASN A 88 6.84 6.02 -5.26
C ASN A 88 7.32 7.49 -5.35
N ARG A 89 7.95 7.97 -4.28
CA ARG A 89 8.56 9.30 -4.21
C ARG A 89 9.56 9.47 -5.35
N GLY A 90 9.44 10.59 -6.07
CA GLY A 90 10.31 10.89 -7.22
C GLY A 90 9.89 10.21 -8.53
N VAL A 91 8.89 9.35 -8.52
CA VAL A 91 8.30 8.75 -9.72
C VAL A 91 7.08 9.57 -10.13
N ALA A 92 7.04 10.01 -11.39
CA ALA A 92 5.91 10.80 -11.89
C ALA A 92 4.66 9.92 -12.02
N PRO A 93 3.49 10.36 -11.51
CA PRO A 93 2.23 9.65 -11.73
C PRO A 93 1.81 9.74 -13.21
N ASP A 94 1.06 8.74 -13.67
CA ASP A 94 0.51 8.69 -15.02
C ASP A 94 -0.97 8.29 -14.98
N PRO A 95 -1.89 9.26 -15.06
CA PRO A 95 -3.33 9.00 -15.07
C PRO A 95 -3.78 8.12 -16.25
N THR A 96 -3.07 8.14 -17.38
CA THR A 96 -3.41 7.32 -18.55
C THR A 96 -3.17 5.84 -18.29
N GLN A 97 -2.24 5.52 -17.38
CA GLN A 97 -1.92 4.17 -16.91
C GLN A 97 -2.59 3.82 -15.57
N ARG A 98 -3.44 4.71 -15.05
CA ARG A 98 -4.00 4.61 -13.68
C ARG A 98 -2.91 4.46 -12.61
N LEU A 99 -1.77 5.14 -12.83
CA LEU A 99 -0.66 5.22 -11.89
C LEU A 99 -0.81 6.48 -11.05
N PHE A 100 -1.11 6.31 -9.78
CA PHE A 100 -1.35 7.39 -8.83
C PHE A 100 -0.10 7.63 -7.99
N ALA A 101 0.18 8.88 -7.62
CA ALA A 101 1.25 9.14 -6.66
C ALA A 101 0.87 8.56 -5.29
N ARG A 102 1.85 8.06 -4.53
CA ARG A 102 1.62 7.43 -3.22
C ARG A 102 0.88 8.33 -2.22
N ASP A 103 0.99 9.65 -2.37
CA ASP A 103 0.38 10.69 -1.55
C ASP A 103 -0.92 11.28 -2.16
N ALA A 104 -1.22 10.97 -3.42
CA ALA A 104 -2.44 11.40 -4.10
C ALA A 104 -3.64 10.50 -3.75
N MET A 105 -3.38 9.28 -3.29
CA MET A 105 -4.38 8.45 -2.61
C MET A 105 -4.40 8.79 -1.12
N VAL A 106 -5.38 8.26 -0.39
CA VAL A 106 -5.42 8.30 1.07
C VAL A 106 -4.02 8.01 1.60
N ALA A 107 -3.38 8.97 2.30
CA ALA A 107 -1.94 8.94 2.58
C ALA A 107 -1.49 7.61 3.21
N ALA A 108 -2.38 7.00 4.00
CA ALA A 108 -2.15 5.71 4.61
C ALA A 108 -1.95 4.54 3.61
N PHE A 109 -2.40 4.63 2.35
CA PHE A 109 -2.14 3.61 1.33
C PHE A 109 -0.68 3.53 0.93
N GLY A 110 -0.05 4.68 0.67
CA GLY A 110 1.35 4.74 0.32
C GLY A 110 2.23 4.33 1.50
N ASP A 111 1.83 4.68 2.72
CA ASP A 111 2.58 4.36 3.92
C ASP A 111 2.45 2.89 4.33
N VAL A 112 1.28 2.27 4.10
CA VAL A 112 1.06 0.84 4.38
C VAL A 112 1.51 -0.04 3.22
N GLY A 113 1.23 0.33 1.97
CA GLY A 113 1.39 -0.56 0.81
C GLY A 113 2.83 -0.80 0.36
N PHE A 114 3.69 0.21 0.42
CA PHE A 114 5.07 0.07 -0.06
C PHE A 114 5.99 -0.76 0.85
N PRO A 115 5.85 -0.71 2.19
CA PRO A 115 6.59 -1.61 3.07
C PRO A 115 6.20 -3.10 2.93
N LEU A 116 5.02 -3.41 2.37
CA LEU A 116 4.55 -4.79 2.23
C LEU A 116 5.36 -5.55 1.18
N GLU A 117 5.60 -6.84 1.45
CA GLU A 117 6.02 -7.81 0.44
C GLU A 117 4.84 -8.19 -0.49
N VAL A 118 5.14 -8.72 -1.67
CA VAL A 118 4.09 -9.20 -2.59
C VAL A 118 3.33 -10.36 -1.93
N GLY A 119 2.02 -10.20 -1.83
CA GLY A 119 1.11 -11.13 -1.14
C GLY A 119 0.82 -10.75 0.32
N GLU A 120 1.61 -9.87 0.91
CA GLU A 120 1.44 -9.44 2.30
C GLU A 120 0.22 -8.53 2.47
N LEU A 121 -0.34 -8.56 3.68
CA LEU A 121 -1.52 -7.82 4.10
C LEU A 121 -1.14 -6.75 5.12
N GLY A 122 -1.63 -5.53 4.91
CA GLY A 122 -1.57 -4.43 5.87
C GLY A 122 -2.95 -3.84 6.11
N MET A 123 -3.06 -2.99 7.13
CA MET A 123 -4.27 -2.22 7.38
C MET A 123 -3.95 -0.78 7.74
N ALA A 124 -4.55 0.15 7.01
CA ALA A 124 -4.62 1.55 7.39
C ALA A 124 -5.85 1.78 8.27
N ALA A 125 -5.64 2.21 9.50
CA ALA A 125 -6.73 2.57 10.40
C ALA A 125 -7.37 3.90 10.01
N TYR A 126 -8.64 4.09 10.37
CA TYR A 126 -9.32 5.38 10.20
C TYR A 126 -8.54 6.51 10.90
N ASP A 127 -8.31 7.58 10.16
CA ASP A 127 -7.75 8.83 10.66
C ASP A 127 -8.44 9.98 9.92
N PRO A 128 -8.99 10.99 10.61
CA PRO A 128 -9.77 12.05 9.96
C PRO A 128 -8.99 12.89 8.93
N ARG A 129 -7.66 12.82 8.92
CA ARG A 129 -6.81 13.55 7.97
C ARG A 129 -6.22 12.63 6.91
N ASN A 130 -5.68 11.49 7.34
CA ASN A 130 -4.86 10.60 6.52
C ASN A 130 -5.63 9.40 5.98
N SER A 131 -6.79 9.06 6.57
CA SER A 131 -7.70 7.96 6.18
C SER A 131 -9.16 8.27 6.53
N PRO A 132 -9.75 9.34 5.95
CA PRO A 132 -11.03 9.88 6.41
C PRO A 132 -12.23 8.98 6.07
N PHE A 133 -12.05 8.03 5.15
CA PHE A 133 -13.13 7.18 4.65
C PHE A 133 -13.39 5.94 5.51
N GLY A 134 -12.43 5.54 6.36
CA GLY A 134 -12.55 4.36 7.20
C GLY A 134 -11.26 3.57 7.29
N TRP A 135 -11.40 2.25 7.42
CA TRP A 135 -10.29 1.30 7.46
C TRP A 135 -10.04 0.75 6.08
N HIS A 136 -8.78 0.68 5.67
CA HIS A 136 -8.39 0.06 4.42
C HIS A 136 -7.52 -1.15 4.69
N ILE A 137 -8.02 -2.32 4.32
CA ILE A 137 -7.24 -3.55 4.32
C ILE A 137 -6.58 -3.62 2.96
N ILE A 138 -5.26 -3.72 2.94
CA ILE A 138 -4.45 -3.57 1.74
C ILE A 138 -3.67 -4.86 1.54
N LYS A 139 -3.74 -5.41 0.34
CA LYS A 139 -2.87 -6.50 -0.11
C LYS A 139 -1.96 -5.98 -1.20
N ARG A 140 -0.65 -6.13 -1.06
CA ARG A 140 0.25 -5.90 -2.19
C ARG A 140 0.17 -7.10 -3.14
N ILE A 141 -0.08 -6.84 -4.41
CA ILE A 141 -0.19 -7.89 -5.44
C ILE A 141 0.97 -7.85 -6.44
N GLU A 142 1.65 -6.70 -6.58
CA GLU A 142 2.89 -6.51 -7.36
C GLU A 142 3.80 -5.47 -6.67
#